data_AF-A0A3A6NND0-F1
#
_entry.id   AF-A0A3A6NND0-F1
#
_cell.length_a   1.000
_cell.length_b   1.000
_cell.length_c   1.000
_cell.angle_alpha   90.00
_cell.angle_beta   90.00
_cell.angle_gamma   90.00
#
_symmetry.space_group_name_H-M   'P 1'
#
loop_
_entity.id
_entity.type
_entity.pdbx_description
1 polymer ?
#
loop_
_entity_poly.entity_id
_entity_poly.type
_entity_poly.pdbx_seq_one_letter_code
_entity_poly.pdbx_strand_id
1 'polypeptide(L)' 'MLYSACTIEPEETTEVIDKFLEREPSARPAMLSPLLPEELRSEEEIEGRIFLWPHKHNLDGFFLARIRKK' A
#
# COMPACT_ATOMS: atom_id res chain seq x y z
N MET A 1 -6.27 6.45 7.06
CA MET A 1 -4.81 6.51 7.22
C MET A 1 -4.17 6.08 5.91
N LEU A 2 -3.12 6.79 5.48
CA LEU A 2 -2.24 6.38 4.40
C LEU A 2 -0.87 6.09 5.02
N TYR A 3 -0.33 4.92 4.75
CA TYR A 3 1.03 4.54 5.06
C TYR A 3 1.84 4.54 3.77
N SER A 4 3.07 5.04 3.82
CA SER A 4 3.96 5.09 2.66
C SER A 4 5.41 4.91 3.08
N ALA A 5 6.17 4.14 2.31
CA ALA A 5 7.59 3.90 2.54
C ALA A 5 8.37 3.94 1.21
N CYS A 6 9.59 4.50 1.23
CA CYS A 6 10.49 4.58 0.05
C CYS A 6 11.36 3.31 -0.05
N THR A 7 10.73 2.15 0.13
CA THR A 7 11.36 0.83 0.20
C THR A 7 10.34 -0.21 -0.26
N ILE A 8 10.86 -1.34 -0.71
CA ILE A 8 10.08 -2.52 -1.11
C ILE A 8 10.30 -3.69 -0.16
N GLU A 9 11.12 -3.50 0.89
CA GLU A 9 11.45 -4.54 1.85
C GLU A 9 10.19 -4.92 2.67
N PRO A 10 9.82 -6.20 2.76
CA PRO A 10 8.60 -6.64 3.45
C PRO A 10 8.52 -6.18 4.91
N GLU A 11 9.67 -6.16 5.60
CA GLU A 11 9.82 -5.77 7.01
C GLU A 11 9.38 -4.33 7.28
N GLU A 12 9.48 -3.46 6.27
CA GLU A 12 9.11 -2.04 6.31
C GLU A 12 7.79 -1.76 5.56
N THR A 13 7.15 -2.76 4.96
CA THR A 13 5.97 -2.56 4.10
C THR A 13 4.82 -3.47 4.54
N THR A 14 4.65 -4.63 3.91
CA THR A 14 3.52 -5.54 4.15
C THR A 14 3.47 -6.02 5.59
N GLU A 15 4.61 -6.38 6.19
CA GLU A 15 4.62 -6.87 7.57
C GLU A 15 4.19 -5.80 8.58
N VAL A 16 4.54 -4.54 8.33
CA VAL A 16 4.10 -3.43 9.19
C VAL A 16 2.59 -3.28 9.12
N ILE A 17 2.01 -3.38 7.92
CA ILE A 17 0.57 -3.31 7.72
C ILE A 17 -0.15 -4.50 8.35
N ASP A 18 0.37 -5.71 8.17
CA ASP A 18 -0.24 -6.93 8.70
C ASP A 18 -0.23 -6.89 10.24
N LYS A 19 0.92 -6.57 10.86
CA LYS A 19 1.04 -6.39 12.32
C LYS A 19 0.11 -5.28 12.84
N PHE A 20 -0.12 -4.22 12.07
CA PHE A 20 -1.06 -3.15 12.44
C PHE A 20 -2.52 -3.63 12.40
N LEU A 21 -2.93 -4.32 11.34
CA LEU A 21 -4.30 -4.82 11.18
C LEU A 21 -4.64 -5.90 12.20
N GLU A 22 -3.68 -6.72 12.60
CA GLU A 22 -3.86 -7.70 13.69
C GLU A 22 -4.11 -7.04 15.05
N ARG A 23 -3.49 -5.88 15.31
CA ARG A 23 -3.59 -5.16 16.59
C ARG A 23 -4.81 -4.24 16.67
N GLU A 24 -5.36 -3.81 15.54
CA GLU A 24 -6.49 -2.88 15.47
C GLU A 24 -7.66 -3.49 14.70
N PRO A 25 -8.57 -4.24 15.36
CA PRO A 25 -9.69 -4.91 14.71
C PRO A 25 -10.70 -3.97 14.05
N SER A 26 -10.70 -2.67 14.40
CA SER A 26 -11.54 -1.69 13.73
C SER A 26 -10.92 -1.14 12.44
N ALA A 27 -9.66 -1.45 12.15
CA ALA A 27 -9.00 -1.07 10.91
C ALA A 27 -9.26 -2.10 9.80
N ARG A 28 -9.41 -1.61 8.58
CA ARG A 28 -9.52 -2.44 7.37
C ARG A 28 -8.80 -1.78 6.20
N PRO A 29 -8.23 -2.56 5.27
CA PRO A 29 -7.78 -2.04 3.99
C PRO A 29 -8.92 -1.31 3.26
N ALA A 30 -8.55 -0.36 2.40
CA ALA A 30 -9.52 0.35 1.58
C ALA A 30 -8.91 0.67 0.22
N MET A 31 -9.69 0.46 -0.84
CA MET A 31 -9.23 0.63 -2.21
C MET A 31 -8.53 1.98 -2.45
N LEU A 32 -7.34 1.92 -3.06
CA LEU A 32 -6.57 3.04 -3.58
C LEU A 32 -6.93 3.34 -5.03
N SER A 33 -7.28 2.34 -5.84
CA SER A 33 -7.58 2.47 -7.27
C SER A 33 -8.50 3.65 -7.63
N PRO A 34 -9.60 3.93 -6.90
CA PRO A 34 -10.47 5.06 -7.22
C PRO A 34 -9.81 6.44 -7.03
N LEU A 35 -8.71 6.49 -6.27
CA LEU A 35 -7.94 7.71 -5.96
C LEU A 35 -6.65 7.81 -6.78
N LEU A 36 -6.28 6.74 -7.49
CA LEU A 36 -5.06 6.70 -8.28
C LEU A 36 -5.31 7.18 -9.73
N PRO A 37 -4.27 7.74 -10.38
CA PRO A 37 -4.21 7.91 -11.82
C PRO A 37 -4.52 6.59 -12.53
N GLU A 38 -5.10 6.65 -13.72
CA GLU A 38 -5.53 5.46 -14.46
C GLU A 38 -4.39 4.48 -14.72
N GLU A 39 -3.18 5.00 -14.97
CA GLU A 39 -1.99 4.19 -15.24
C GLU A 39 -1.54 3.37 -14.02
N LEU A 40 -1.94 3.77 -12.80
CA LEU A 40 -1.53 3.14 -11.55
C LEU A 40 -2.61 2.28 -10.91
N ARG A 41 -3.84 2.28 -11.44
CA ARG A 41 -4.94 1.48 -10.88
C ARG A 41 -4.65 -0.02 -10.94
N SER A 42 -3.92 -0.46 -11.97
CA SER A 42 -3.51 -1.86 -12.10
C SER A 42 -2.45 -2.29 -11.09
N GLU A 43 -1.79 -1.35 -10.40
CA GLU A 43 -0.75 -1.69 -9.41
C GLU A 43 -1.36 -2.10 -8.06
N GLU A 44 -2.66 -1.90 -7.85
CA GLU A 44 -3.38 -2.38 -6.68
C GLU A 44 -3.77 -3.85 -6.83
N GLU A 45 -2.76 -4.72 -6.77
CA GLU A 45 -2.96 -6.17 -6.78
C GLU A 45 -3.57 -6.70 -5.47
N ILE A 46 -3.31 -5.99 -4.37
CA ILE A 46 -3.85 -6.30 -3.04
C ILE A 46 -4.68 -5.10 -2.58
N GLU A 47 -5.89 -5.35 -2.06
CA GLU A 47 -6.79 -4.26 -1.63
C GLU A 47 -6.08 -3.28 -0.69
N GLY A 48 -6.09 -2.02 -1.08
CA GLY A 48 -5.52 -0.92 -0.35
C GLY A 48 -4.00 -0.92 -0.33
N ARG A 49 -3.29 -1.68 -1.17
CA ARG A 49 -1.81 -1.74 -1.18
C ARG A 49 -1.28 -1.66 -2.61
N ILE A 50 -0.28 -0.82 -2.84
CA ILE A 50 0.42 -0.73 -4.13
C ILE A 50 1.94 -0.75 -3.92
N PHE A 51 2.64 -1.37 -4.87
CA PHE A 51 4.09 -1.33 -4.98
C PHE A 51 4.47 -0.63 -6.28
N LEU A 52 5.26 0.43 -6.18
CA LEU A 52 5.86 1.10 -7.33
C LEU A 52 7.30 0.63 -7.47
N TRP A 53 7.55 -0.15 -8.50
CA TRP A 53 8.87 -0.72 -8.76
C TRP A 53 9.79 0.20 -9.58
N PRO A 54 11.10 0.23 -9.29
CA PRO A 54 12.06 1.04 -10.04
C PRO A 54 12.10 0.73 -11.53
N HIS A 55 12.13 -0.56 -11.86
CA HIS A 55 12.23 -1.05 -13.23
C HIS A 55 10.96 -0.78 -14.08
N LYS A 56 9.83 -0.50 -13.42
CA LYS A 56 8.53 -0.30 -14.07
C LYS A 56 8.13 1.18 -14.11
N HIS A 57 8.53 1.95 -13.10
CA HIS A 57 8.03 3.32 -12.90
C HIS A 57 9.12 4.39 -12.92
N ASN A 58 10.41 4.03 -13.10
CA ASN A 58 11.53 4.97 -13.08
C ASN A 58 11.62 5.78 -11.77
N LEU A 59 11.41 5.10 -10.64
CA LEU A 59 11.43 5.62 -9.26
C LEU A 59 12.37 4.77 -8.39
N ASP A 60 12.69 5.22 -7.17
CA ASP A 60 13.59 4.47 -6.27
C ASP A 60 12.95 3.23 -5.60
N GLY A 61 11.65 3.03 -5.79
CA GLY A 61 10.88 1.97 -5.14
C GLY A 61 10.00 2.54 -4.03
N PHE A 62 8.68 2.36 -4.14
CA PHE A 62 7.74 2.88 -3.15
C PHE A 62 6.66 1.87 -2.82
N PHE A 63 6.20 1.93 -1.59
CA PHE A 63 5.04 1.20 -1.11
C PHE A 63 4.01 2.19 -0.56
N LEU A 64 2.73 1.96 -0.86
CA LEU A 64 1.64 2.70 -0.25
C LEU A 64 0.56 1.73 0.23
N ALA A 65 0.02 2.00 1.42
CA ALA A 65 -1.12 1.27 1.96
C ALA A 65 -2.19 2.21 2.53
N ARG A 66 -3.44 2.05 2.09
CA ARG A 66 -4.59 2.79 2.58
C ARG A 66 -5.42 1.94 3.52
N ILE A 67 -5.63 2.48 4.71
CA ILE A 67 -6.38 1.83 5.78
C ILE A 67 -7.47 2.78 6.25
N ARG A 68 -8.67 2.25 6.50
CA ARG A 68 -9.79 2.99 7.08
C ARG A 68 -10.21 2.35 8.39
N LYS A 69 -10.61 3.19 9.33
CA LYS A 69 -11.37 2.73 10.49
C LYS A 69 -12.80 2.42 10.06
N LYS A 70 -13.38 1.37 10.62
CA LYS A 70 -14.76 0.95 10.40
C LYS A 70 -15.75 2.03 10.81
#